data_AF-A0A1Q7K0L1-F1
#
_entry.id   AF-A0A1Q7K0L1-F1
#
_cell.length_a   1.000
_cell.length_b   1.000
_cell.length_c   1.000
_cell.angle_alpha   90.00
_cell.angle_beta   90.00
_cell.angle_gamma   90.00
#
_symmetry.space_group_name_H-M   'P 1'
#
loop_
_entity.id
_entity.type
_entity.pdbx_description
1 polymer ?
#
loop_
_entity_poly.entity_id
_entity_poly.type
_entity_poly.pdbx_seq_one_letter_code
_entity_poly.pdbx_strand_id
1 'polypeptide(L)' 'MSARLKEKYQKEVIPALQKEFGYKNVMAVPKIEKVVVNMGLGEATSNAKIVDTGAD' A
#
# COMPACT_ATOMS: atom_id res chain seq x y z
N MET A 1 2.81 -8.61 -16.65
CA MET A 1 2.72 -9.20 -15.29
C MET A 1 1.60 -8.50 -14.54
N SER A 2 0.55 -9.23 -14.17
CA SER A 2 -0.49 -8.70 -13.29
C SER A 2 0.07 -8.63 -11.85
N ALA A 3 -0.16 -7.52 -11.16
CA ALA A 3 0.33 -7.33 -9.79
C ALA A 3 -0.37 -8.33 -8.85
N ARG A 4 0.38 -9.26 -8.25
CA ARG A 4 -0.16 -10.33 -7.36
C ARG A 4 -1.11 -9.78 -6.28
N LEU A 5 -0.77 -8.64 -5.68
CA LEU A 5 -1.58 -8.00 -4.65
C LEU A 5 -2.90 -7.43 -5.19
N LYS A 6 -2.92 -6.92 -6.43
CA LYS A 6 -4.13 -6.42 -7.08
C LYS A 6 -5.11 -7.56 -7.36
N GLU A 7 -4.61 -8.70 -7.82
CA GLU A 7 -5.47 -9.88 -8.03
C GLU A 7 -6.05 -10.41 -6.73
N LYS A 8 -5.23 -10.53 -5.69
CA LYS A 8 -5.69 -10.96 -4.36
C LYS A 8 -6.77 -10.02 -3.82
N TYR A 9 -6.56 -8.71 -3.94
CA TYR A 9 -7.53 -7.72 -3.51
C TYR A 9 -8.89 -7.89 -4.22
N GLN A 10 -8.88 -8.06 -5.53
CA GLN A 10 -10.11 -8.20 -6.31
C GLN A 10 -10.83 -9.54 -6.09
N LYS A 11 -10.09 -10.65 -6.01
CA LYS A 11 -10.66 -12.00 -5.97
C LYS A 11 -11.01 -12.47 -4.55
N GLU A 12 -10.27 -12.04 -3.54
CA GLU A 12 -10.41 -12.56 -2.17
C GLU A 12 -10.89 -11.49 -1.19
N VAL A 13 -10.28 -10.30 -1.22
CA VAL A 13 -10.52 -9.26 -0.20
C VAL A 13 -11.89 -8.58 -0.38
N ILE A 14 -12.26 -8.21 -1.61
CA ILE A 14 -13.56 -7.57 -1.90
C ILE A 14 -14.74 -8.45 -1.45
N PRO A 15 -14.82 -9.75 -1.84
CA PRO A 15 -15.92 -10.61 -1.41
C PRO A 15 -15.95 -10.84 0.10
N ALA A 16 -14.78 -10.97 0.74
CA ALA A 16 -14.69 -11.12 2.19
C ALA A 16 -15.25 -9.90 2.92
N LEU A 17 -14.84 -8.69 2.52
CA LEU A 17 -15.33 -7.43 3.11
C LEU A 17 -16.82 -7.19 2.85
N GLN A 18 -17.32 -7.53 1.66
CA GLN A 18 -18.76 -7.45 1.37
C GLN A 18 -19.57 -8.37 2.26
N LYS A 19 -19.09 -9.59 2.51
CA LYS A 19 -19.77 -10.57 3.37
C LYS A 19 -19.73 -10.17 4.84
N GLU A 20 -18.58 -9.69 5.31
CA GLU A 20 -18.37 -9.33 6.72
C GLU A 20 -19.11 -8.04 7.12
N PHE A 21 -19.11 -7.03 6.25
CA PHE A 21 -19.68 -5.71 6.54
C PHE A 21 -20.99 -5.42 5.80
N GLY A 22 -21.48 -6.34 4.95
CA GLY A 22 -22.78 -6.22 4.29
C GLY A 22 -22.87 -5.12 3.23
N TYR A 23 -21.76 -4.75 2.59
CA TYR A 23 -21.76 -3.71 1.56
C TYR A 23 -22.63 -4.11 0.36
N LYS A 24 -23.70 -3.36 0.11
CA LYS A 24 -24.62 -3.57 -1.03
C LYS A 24 -24.03 -3.11 -2.38
N ASN A 25 -23.04 -2.23 -2.35
CA ASN A 25 -22.41 -1.67 -3.54
C ASN A 25 -20.94 -2.07 -3.58
N VAL A 26 -20.49 -2.61 -4.72
CA VAL A 26 -19.08 -2.99 -4.95
C VAL A 26 -18.16 -1.78 -4.83
N MET A 27 -18.62 -0.60 -5.23
CA MET A 27 -17.84 0.64 -5.14
C MET A 27 -17.74 1.21 -3.73
N ALA A 28 -18.52 0.69 -2.76
CA ALA A 28 -18.44 1.08 -1.37
C ALA A 28 -17.33 0.33 -0.60
N VAL A 29 -16.70 -0.68 -1.21
CA VAL A 29 -15.63 -1.45 -0.57
C VAL A 29 -14.37 -0.58 -0.43
N PRO A 30 -13.76 -0.47 0.77
CA PRO A 30 -12.59 0.37 1.02
C PRO A 30 -11.39 -0.02 0.14
N LYS A 31 -10.77 0.99 -0.50
CA LYS A 31 -9.61 0.81 -1.40
C LYS A 31 -8.39 1.58 -0.90
N ILE A 32 -7.19 1.06 -1.21
CA ILE A 32 -5.93 1.78 -0.96
C ILE A 32 -5.76 2.83 -2.06
N GLU A 33 -5.71 4.10 -1.69
CA GLU A 33 -5.56 5.22 -2.63
C GLU A 33 -4.09 5.55 -2.92
N LYS A 34 -3.27 5.66 -1.87
CA LYS A 34 -1.82 5.88 -2.00
C LYS A 34 -1.08 5.28 -0.81
N VAL A 35 0.17 4.88 -1.05
CA VAL A 35 1.13 4.54 -0.01
C VAL A 35 2.20 5.63 -0.02
N VAL A 36 2.29 6.40 1.06
CA VAL A 36 3.33 7.42 1.21
C VAL A 36 4.44 6.82 2.06
N VAL A 37 5.61 6.62 1.46
CA VAL A 37 6.80 6.21 2.19
C VAL A 37 7.59 7.49 2.51
N ASN A 38 7.59 7.87 3.77
CA ASN A 38 8.41 8.97 4.27
C ASN A 38 9.65 8.39 4.93
N MET A 39 10.83 8.71 4.39
CA MET A 39 12.11 8.38 5.01
C MET A 39 12.72 9.65 5.60
N GLY A 40 12.66 9.77 6.93
CA GLY A 40 13.25 10.90 7.65
C GLY A 40 14.76 10.78 7.73
N LEU A 41 15.48 11.37 6.78
CA LEU A 41 16.95 11.39 6.73
C LEU A 41 17.56 12.51 7.62
N GLY A 42 17.06 12.67 8.85
CA GLY A 42 17.47 13.75 9.76
C GLY A 42 18.95 13.72 10.16
N GLU A 43 19.58 12.55 10.17
CA GLU A 43 21.02 12.37 10.47
C GLU A 43 21.90 12.29 9.21
N ALA A 44 21.29 12.13 8.03
CA ALA A 44 22.01 11.95 6.78
C ALA A 44 22.56 13.27 6.20
N THR A 45 22.16 14.42 6.75
CA THR A 45 22.75 15.73 6.42
C THR A 45 24.22 15.81 6.86
N SER A 46 24.62 15.05 7.87
CA SER A 46 25.97 15.06 8.46
C SER A 46 26.93 14.10 7.75
N ASN A 47 26.42 13.11 7.03
CA ASN A 47 27.23 12.06 6.43
C ASN A 47 26.58 11.57 5.12
N ALA A 48 26.97 12.19 4.00
CA ALA A 48 26.43 11.95 2.67
C ALA A 48 26.48 10.48 2.20
N LYS A 49 27.34 9.64 2.80
CA LYS A 49 27.46 8.21 2.45
C LYS A 49 26.28 7.34 2.91
N ILE A 50 25.47 7.82 3.87
CA ILE A 50 24.33 7.04 4.41
C ILE A 50 23.07 7.24 3.54
N VAL A 51 23.02 8.32 2.76
CA VAL A 51 21.88 8.63 1.88
C VAL A 51 21.72 7.57 0.78
N ASP A 52 22.82 7.05 0.22
CA ASP A 52 22.78 6.03 -0.83
C ASP A 52 22.18 4.71 -0.31
N THR A 53 22.48 4.31 0.93
CA THR A 53 21.94 3.05 1.52
C THR A 53 20.43 3.04 1.77
N GLY A 54 19.77 4.20 1.81
CA GLY A 54 18.31 4.29 1.94
C GLY A 54 17.59 4.48 0.60
N ALA A 55 18.33 4.74 -0.47
CA ALA A 55 17.80 4.96 -1.82
C ALA A 55 17.77 3.68 -2.68
N ASP A 56 18.49 2.63 -2.25
CA ASP A 56 18.51 1.29 -2.86
C ASP A 56 17.49 0.31 -2.25
#